data_AF-A0A497A598-F1
#
_entry.id   AF-A0A497A598-F1
#
_cell.length_a   1.000
_cell.length_b   1.000
_cell.length_c   1.000
_cell.angle_alpha   90.00
_cell.angle_beta   90.00
_cell.angle_gamma   90.00
#
_symmetry.space_group_name_H-M   'P 1'
#
loop_
_entity.id
_entity.type
_entity.pdbx_description
1 polymer ?
#
loop_
_entity_poly.entity_id
_entity_poly.type
_entity_poly.pdbx_seq_one_letter_code
_entity_poly.pdbx_strand_id
1 'polypeptide(L)'
;MHNPEITLPAGSGDTPATNYKIMAALAALNKQIDKTEIEKFVRERGMPGFSPTQGHVPSAVPFLGHALDAMKKGEMKRAMFVAKGSLFLGRMSQLSDGISFLLEANSNEKK
;
A
#
# COMPACT_ATOMS: atom_id res chain seq x y z
N MET A 1 4.68 -2.49 -15.20
CA MET A 1 4.05 -3.81 -15.00
C MET A 1 4.63 -4.38 -13.71
N HIS A 2 3.84 -4.55 -12.65
CA HIS A 2 4.38 -5.02 -11.35
C HIS A 2 3.72 -6.31 -10.85
N ASN A 3 3.10 -7.11 -11.74
CA ASN A 3 2.55 -8.42 -11.35
C ASN A 3 3.72 -9.37 -11.02
N PRO A 4 3.84 -9.88 -9.79
CA PRO A 4 4.92 -10.78 -9.38
C PRO A 4 5.05 -12.03 -10.25
N GLU A 5 3.95 -12.57 -10.76
CA GLU A 5 3.94 -13.75 -11.66
C GLU A 5 4.68 -13.49 -12.97
N ILE A 6 4.81 -12.22 -13.37
CA ILE A 6 5.46 -11.79 -14.61
C ILE A 6 6.84 -11.19 -14.32
N THR A 7 6.96 -10.39 -13.25
CA THR A 7 8.20 -9.70 -12.92
C THR A 7 9.25 -10.59 -12.26
N LEU A 8 8.84 -11.63 -11.50
CA LEU A 8 9.79 -12.58 -10.91
C LEU A 8 10.52 -13.40 -11.99
N PRO A 9 9.84 -14.06 -12.96
CA PRO A 9 10.53 -14.77 -14.03
C PRO A 9 11.39 -13.86 -14.92
N ALA A 10 10.99 -12.59 -15.08
CA ALA A 10 11.73 -11.59 -15.83
C ALA A 10 12.91 -10.96 -15.06
N GLY A 11 13.21 -11.43 -13.84
CA GLY A 11 14.33 -10.93 -13.02
C GLY A 11 14.12 -9.53 -12.42
N SER A 12 12.91 -8.98 -12.51
CA SER A 12 12.55 -7.65 -11.99
C SER A 12 12.01 -7.68 -10.55
N GLY A 13 11.88 -8.87 -9.94
CA GLY A 13 11.51 -9.05 -8.53
C GLY A 13 10.03 -8.87 -8.22
N ASP A 14 9.67 -8.95 -6.93
CA ASP A 14 8.30 -8.70 -6.42
C ASP A 14 8.23 -7.30 -5.79
N THR A 15 7.79 -6.33 -6.59
CA THR A 15 7.70 -4.93 -6.15
C THR A 15 6.65 -4.72 -5.05
N PRO A 16 5.40 -5.25 -5.17
CA PRO A 16 4.41 -5.17 -4.09
C PRO A 16 4.92 -5.70 -2.74
N ALA A 17 5.45 -6.93 -2.70
CA ALA A 17 5.95 -7.52 -1.46
C ALA A 17 7.09 -6.69 -0.85
N THR A 18 8.01 -6.21 -1.69
CA THR A 18 9.14 -5.37 -1.25
C THR A 18 8.65 -4.07 -0.59
N ASN A 19 7.62 -3.42 -1.16
CA ASN A 19 7.05 -2.20 -0.56
C ASN A 19 6.46 -2.45 0.83
N TYR A 20 5.73 -3.56 1.03
CA TYR A 20 5.21 -3.91 2.35
C TYR A 20 6.31 -4.25 3.35
N LYS A 21 7.38 -4.93 2.92
CA LYS A 21 8.56 -5.18 3.77
C LYS A 21 9.25 -3.90 4.20
N ILE A 22 9.36 -2.91 3.31
CA ILE A 22 9.93 -1.59 3.66
C ILE A 22 9.07 -0.90 4.71
N MET A 23 7.74 -0.88 4.56
CA MET A 23 6.84 -0.31 5.56
C MET A 23 6.96 -1.01 6.92
N ALA A 24 7.00 -2.35 6.92
CA ALA A 24 7.22 -3.13 8.14
C ALA A 24 8.59 -2.85 8.79
N ALA A 25 9.65 -2.75 7.99
CA ALA A 25 10.99 -2.44 8.47
C ALA A 25 11.05 -1.04 9.11
N LEU A 26 10.38 -0.04 8.51
CA LEU A 26 10.24 1.30 9.10
C LEU A 26 9.46 1.26 10.42
N ALA A 27 8.40 0.47 10.51
CA ALA A 27 7.67 0.27 11.75
C ALA A 27 8.55 -0.39 12.84
N ALA A 28 9.37 -1.38 12.47
CA ALA A 28 10.31 -2.02 13.38
C ALA A 28 11.42 -1.06 13.85
N LEU A 29 11.96 -0.23 12.95
CA LEU A 29 12.92 0.84 13.29
C LEU A 29 12.32 1.84 14.27
N ASN A 30 11.04 2.16 14.10
CA ASN A 30 10.27 3.03 15.00
C ASN A 30 9.79 2.31 16.28
N LYS A 31 10.21 1.07 16.52
CA LYS A 31 9.83 0.24 17.69
C LYS A 31 8.31 0.03 17.83
N GLN A 32 7.56 0.09 16.74
CA GLN A 32 6.12 -0.18 16.72
C GLN A 32 5.81 -1.67 16.62
N ILE A 33 6.72 -2.45 16.02
CA ILE A 33 6.68 -3.91 15.92
C ILE A 33 8.08 -4.47 16.19
N ASP A 34 8.18 -5.76 16.50
CA ASP A 34 9.47 -6.44 16.53
C ASP A 34 9.98 -6.76 15.11
N LYS A 35 11.30 -6.85 14.91
CA LYS A 35 11.88 -7.23 13.60
C LYS A 35 11.42 -8.61 13.12
N THR A 36 11.14 -9.52 14.05
CA THR A 36 10.61 -10.85 13.75
C THR A 36 9.17 -10.83 13.21
N GLU A 37 8.43 -9.74 13.42
CA GLU A 37 7.04 -9.58 12.95
C GLU A 37 6.94 -9.03 11.52
N ILE A 38 8.05 -8.75 10.83
CA ILE A 38 8.03 -8.17 9.47
C ILE A 38 7.21 -9.00 8.48
N GLU A 39 7.45 -10.31 8.41
CA GLU A 39 6.73 -11.18 7.47
C GLU A 39 5.24 -11.31 7.84
N LYS A 40 4.92 -11.30 9.14
CA LYS A 40 3.54 -11.31 9.64
C LYS A 40 2.83 -10.01 9.24
N PHE A 41 3.48 -8.86 9.38
CA PHE A 41 2.94 -7.57 8.95
C PHE A 41 2.59 -7.58 7.45
N VAL A 42 3.49 -8.10 6.60
CA VAL A 42 3.25 -8.17 5.15
C VAL A 42 2.01 -8.99 4.83
N ARG A 43 1.80 -10.11 5.55
CA ARG A 43 0.63 -10.99 5.35
C ARG A 43 -0.67 -10.39 5.88
N GLU A 44 -0.65 -9.78 7.06
CA GLU A 44 -1.86 -9.29 7.74
C GLU A 44 -2.27 -7.87 7.32
N ARG A 45 -1.31 -7.02 6.97
CA ARG A 45 -1.53 -5.60 6.66
C ARG A 45 -1.28 -5.25 5.20
N GLY A 46 -0.53 -6.09 4.49
CA GLY A 46 -0.29 -5.93 3.07
C GLY A 46 -1.37 -6.56 2.20
N MET A 47 -1.21 -6.41 0.89
CA MET A 47 -2.00 -7.09 -0.13
C MET A 47 -1.06 -7.87 -1.06
N PRO A 48 -0.35 -8.89 -0.56
CA PRO A 48 0.56 -9.68 -1.39
C PRO A 48 -0.20 -10.30 -2.57
N GLY A 49 0.42 -10.31 -3.75
CA GLY A 49 -0.20 -10.79 -5.00
C GLY A 49 -1.17 -9.80 -5.66
N PHE A 50 -1.67 -8.78 -4.96
CA PHE A 50 -2.45 -7.71 -5.57
C PHE A 50 -1.51 -6.72 -6.26
N SER A 51 -1.52 -6.70 -7.59
CA SER A 51 -0.74 -5.75 -8.39
C SER A 51 -1.61 -5.05 -9.44
N PRO A 52 -2.27 -3.95 -9.06
CA PRO A 52 -3.18 -3.21 -9.95
C PRO A 52 -2.45 -2.38 -11.01
N THR A 53 -1.12 -2.33 -10.98
CA THR A 53 -0.33 -1.45 -11.83
C THR A 53 -0.07 -2.02 -13.22
N GLN A 54 -0.95 -1.69 -14.16
CA GLN A 54 -0.69 -1.80 -15.60
C GLN A 54 -0.60 -0.45 -16.34
N GLY A 55 -0.51 0.70 -15.65
CA GLY A 55 -0.37 2.00 -16.34
C GLY A 55 -0.29 3.24 -15.42
N HIS A 56 -0.78 4.38 -15.91
CA HIS A 56 -0.86 5.69 -15.24
C HIS A 56 -1.89 5.76 -14.10
N VAL A 57 -2.66 4.69 -13.87
CA VAL A 57 -3.68 4.64 -12.83
C VAL A 57 -3.00 4.52 -11.46
N PRO A 58 -3.38 5.35 -10.47
CA PRO A 58 -2.84 5.24 -9.12
C PRO A 58 -3.04 3.84 -8.55
N SER A 59 -1.95 3.18 -8.19
CA SER A 59 -1.92 1.75 -7.85
C SER A 59 -2.92 1.38 -6.75
N ALA A 60 -3.05 2.17 -5.70
CA ALA A 60 -3.92 1.81 -4.58
C ALA A 60 -5.43 2.07 -4.85
N VAL A 61 -5.78 2.94 -5.81
CA VAL A 61 -7.16 3.40 -6.03
C VAL A 61 -8.16 2.28 -6.38
N PRO A 62 -7.82 1.25 -7.18
CA PRO A 62 -8.73 0.14 -7.43
C PRO A 62 -9.21 -0.60 -6.17
N PHE A 63 -8.47 -0.53 -5.06
CA PHE A 63 -8.91 -1.11 -3.79
C PHE A 63 -9.97 -0.27 -3.05
N LEU A 64 -10.16 1.00 -3.43
CA LEU A 64 -11.03 1.94 -2.71
C LEU A 64 -12.47 1.43 -2.58
N GLY A 65 -13.04 0.88 -3.66
CA GLY A 65 -14.40 0.31 -3.62
C GLY A 65 -14.53 -0.83 -2.62
N HIS A 66 -13.57 -1.77 -2.63
CA HIS A 66 -13.54 -2.89 -1.70
C HIS A 66 -13.36 -2.43 -0.24
N ALA A 67 -12.53 -1.41 -0.01
CA ALA A 67 -12.37 -0.84 1.33
C ALA A 67 -13.68 -0.20 1.82
N LEU A 68 -14.39 0.55 0.97
CA LEU A 68 -15.68 1.17 1.32
C LEU A 68 -16.75 0.13 1.65
N ASP A 69 -16.83 -0.95 0.88
CA ASP A 69 -17.80 -2.03 1.14
C ASP A 69 -17.47 -2.78 2.44
N ALA A 70 -16.20 -3.11 2.68
CA ALA A 70 -15.76 -3.72 3.94
C ALA A 70 -16.03 -2.82 5.16
N MET A 71 -15.82 -1.50 5.02
CA MET A 71 -16.13 -0.52 6.06
C MET A 71 -17.63 -0.44 6.35
N LYS A 72 -18.48 -0.43 5.32
CA LYS A 72 -19.94 -0.45 5.48
C LYS A 72 -20.45 -1.72 6.17
N LYS A 73 -19.78 -2.86 5.95
CA LYS A 73 -20.08 -4.13 6.62
C LYS A 73 -19.50 -4.23 8.04
N GLY A 74 -18.66 -3.28 8.45
CA GLY A 74 -17.97 -3.32 9.75
C GLY A 74 -16.77 -4.28 9.80
N GLU A 75 -16.35 -4.83 8.65
CA GLU A 75 -15.21 -5.76 8.53
C GLU A 75 -13.86 -5.03 8.54
N MET A 76 -13.87 -3.72 8.27
CA MET A 76 -12.68 -2.88 8.21
C MET A 76 -12.95 -1.52 8.87
N LYS A 77 -12.02 -1.04 9.70
CA LYS A 77 -12.12 0.30 10.31
C LYS A 77 -11.31 1.34 9.55
N ARG A 78 -10.14 0.96 9.04
CA ARG A 78 -9.14 1.87 8.45
C ARG A 78 -8.44 1.22 7.27
N ALA A 79 -8.14 2.01 6.24
CA ALA A 79 -7.29 1.62 5.12
C ALA A 79 -6.31 2.76 4.79
N MET A 80 -5.03 2.44 4.64
CA MET A 80 -3.99 3.41 4.29
C MET A 80 -3.59 3.23 2.82
N PHE A 81 -3.69 4.31 2.05
CA PHE A 81 -3.30 4.37 0.65
C PHE A 81 -1.97 5.12 0.59
N VAL A 82 -0.90 4.40 0.24
CA VAL A 82 0.47 4.94 0.21
C VAL A 82 0.91 5.14 -1.23
N ALA A 83 1.16 6.39 -1.61
CA ALA A 83 1.76 6.72 -2.89
C ALA A 83 3.29 6.72 -2.80
N LYS A 84 3.92 6.26 -3.87
CA LYS A 84 5.35 6.41 -4.11
C LYS A 84 5.52 7.38 -5.28
N GLY A 85 6.02 8.58 -4.99
CA GLY A 85 6.30 9.58 -6.02
C GLY A 85 7.42 9.15 -6.97
N SER A 86 7.38 9.66 -8.20
CA SER A 86 8.42 9.43 -9.20
C SER A 86 9.58 10.38 -8.96
N LEU A 87 10.75 9.80 -8.64
CA LEU A 87 12.01 10.54 -8.59
C LEU A 87 12.41 11.13 -9.94
N PHE A 88 11.89 10.58 -11.05
CA PHE A 88 12.10 11.14 -12.37
C PHE A 88 11.22 12.39 -12.58
N LEU A 89 9.91 12.26 -12.34
CA LEU A 89 8.98 13.36 -12.58
C LEU A 89 9.23 14.51 -11.62
N GLY A 90 9.47 14.22 -10.33
CA GLY A 90 9.84 15.24 -9.34
C GLY A 90 11.10 16.04 -9.71
N ARG A 91 12.06 15.42 -10.42
CA ARG A 91 13.26 16.14 -10.92
C ARG A 91 12.98 17.00 -12.15
N MET A 92 12.03 16.59 -13.00
CA MET A 92 11.70 17.31 -14.23
C MET A 92 10.71 18.45 -14.01
N SER A 93 9.69 18.23 -13.18
CA SER A 93 8.59 19.19 -12.99
C SER A 93 8.75 20.08 -11.76
N GLN A 94 9.54 19.66 -10.76
CA GLN A 94 9.54 20.26 -9.41
C GLN A 94 8.13 20.28 -8.76
N LEU A 95 7.22 19.41 -9.21
CA LEU A 95 5.86 19.25 -8.69
C LEU A 95 5.71 17.91 -7.94
N SER A 96 4.74 17.87 -7.03
CA SER A 96 4.30 16.61 -6.39
C SER A 96 3.49 15.78 -7.39
N ASP A 97 3.74 14.48 -7.44
CA ASP A 97 3.10 13.53 -8.35
C ASP A 97 2.40 12.36 -7.64
N GLY A 98 2.26 12.44 -6.32
CA GLY A 98 1.61 11.41 -5.52
C GLY A 98 0.94 11.97 -4.27
N ILE A 99 -0.14 11.30 -3.84
CA ILE A 99 -0.84 11.61 -2.60
C ILE A 99 -1.02 10.33 -1.79
N SER A 100 -0.69 10.39 -0.50
CA SER A 100 -1.01 9.33 0.46
C SER A 100 -2.15 9.80 1.36
N PHE A 101 -3.08 8.91 1.69
CA PHE A 101 -4.22 9.24 2.55
C PHE A 101 -4.67 8.04 3.40
N LEU A 102 -5.31 8.35 4.52
CA LEU A 102 -5.96 7.37 5.39
C LEU A 102 -7.47 7.48 5.22
N LEU A 103 -8.11 6.36 4.92
CA LEU A 103 -9.56 6.24 4.95
C LEU A 103 -9.97 5.60 6.28
N GLU A 104 -10.92 6.21 6.98
CA GLU A 104 -11.48 5.71 8.24
C GLU A 104 -13.00 5.65 8.14
N ALA A 105 -13.58 4.56 8.65
CA ALA A 105 -15.03 4.43 8.78
C ALA A 105 -15.56 5.44 9.81
N ASN A 106 -16.65 6.13 9.48
CA ASN A 106 -17.30 7.06 10.41
C ASN A 106 -17.65 6.35 11.73
N SER A 107 -17.27 6.94 12.86
CA SER A 107 -17.72 6.46 14.17
C SER A 107 -19.17 6.90 14.40
N ASN A 108 -20.00 5.98 14.92
CA ASN A 108 -21.36 6.30 15.37
C ASN A 108 -21.38 7.00 16.74
N GLU A 109 -20.22 7.41 17.28
CA GLU A 109 -20.16 8.22 18.50
C GLU A 109 -20.67 9.63 18.18
N LYS A 110 -21.88 9.94 18.65
CA LYS A 110 -22.36 11.31 18.73
C LYS A 110 -21.37 12.09 19.59
N LYS A 111 -20.70 13.08 18.99
CA LYS A 111 -20.03 14.14 19.74
C LYS A 111 -21.05 14.95 20.55
#